data_AF-A0A820CRK9-F1
#
_entry.id   AF-A0A820CRK9-F1
#
_cell.length_a   1.000
_cell.length_b   1.000
_cell.length_c   1.000
_cell.angle_alpha   90.00
_cell.angle_beta   90.00
_cell.angle_gamma   90.00
#
_symmetry.space_group_name_H-M   'P 1'
#
loop_
_entity.id
_entity.type
_entity.pdbx_description
1 polymer ?
#
loop_
_entity_poly.entity_id
_entity_poly.type
_entity_poly.pdbx_seq_one_letter_code
_entity_poly.pdbx_strand_id
1 'polypeptide(L)' 'GGGALKYYDNITNNFPGELFNHVQIVTLFDEHLFEHEFFMRIAKAFPFLKDLTINNLEPQKK' A
#
# COMPACT_ATOMS: atom_id res chain seq x y z
N GLY A 1 -26.78 -4.75 3.65
CA GLY A 1 -25.71 -5.66 4.10
C GLY A 1 -24.43 -5.31 3.35
N GLY A 2 -23.30 -5.27 4.04
CA GLY A 2 -21.95 -5.26 3.45
C GLY A 2 -21.43 -3.91 2.94
N GLY A 3 -20.92 -3.06 3.82
CA GLY A 3 -20.09 -1.92 3.42
C GLY A 3 -18.73 -2.44 2.94
N ALA A 4 -18.43 -2.31 1.65
CA ALA A 4 -17.12 -2.64 1.09
C ALA A 4 -16.03 -1.84 1.86
N LEU A 5 -15.00 -2.54 2.33
CA LEU A 5 -13.86 -1.93 3.01
C LEU A 5 -13.16 -0.96 2.04
N LYS A 6 -13.41 0.33 2.22
CA LYS A 6 -12.82 1.42 1.42
C LYS A 6 -11.36 1.73 1.79
N TYR A 7 -10.93 1.18 2.92
CA TYR A 7 -9.67 1.50 3.60
C TYR A 7 -8.90 0.21 3.85
N TYR A 8 -7.59 0.24 3.57
CA TYR A 8 -6.67 -0.83 3.89
C TYR A 8 -5.49 -0.20 4.64
N ASP A 9 -5.57 -0.26 5.96
CA ASP A 9 -4.60 0.39 6.86
C ASP A 9 -3.58 -0.60 7.39
N ASN A 10 -2.40 -0.07 7.71
CA ASN A 10 -1.34 -0.75 8.46
C ASN A 10 -0.75 -1.97 7.73
N ILE A 11 -0.70 -1.91 6.39
CA ILE A 11 0.04 -2.90 5.59
C ILE A 11 1.54 -2.59 5.64
N THR A 12 2.34 -3.65 5.66
CA THR A 12 3.79 -3.57 5.45
C THR A 12 4.11 -3.86 3.98
N ASN A 13 5.40 -3.80 3.61
CA ASN A 13 5.86 -4.13 2.26
C ASN A 13 5.50 -5.56 1.80
N ASN A 14 5.04 -6.40 2.73
CA ASN A 14 4.73 -7.81 2.51
C ASN A 14 3.21 -8.05 2.38
N PHE A 15 2.58 -7.43 1.40
CA PHE A 15 1.19 -7.74 1.03
C PHE A 15 1.15 -8.87 -0.02
N PRO A 16 0.11 -9.72 -0.05
CA PRO A 16 0.10 -10.97 -0.81
C PRO A 16 0.04 -10.80 -2.35
N GLY A 17 0.16 -9.58 -2.87
CA GLY A 17 0.04 -9.30 -4.30
C GLY A 17 -1.37 -9.56 -4.87
N GLU A 18 -2.36 -9.75 -4.01
CA GLU A 18 -3.75 -9.95 -4.39
C GLU A 18 -4.38 -8.67 -4.96
N LEU A 19 -5.47 -8.84 -5.72
CA LEU A 19 -6.18 -7.74 -6.36
C LEU A 19 -7.24 -7.15 -5.42
N PHE A 20 -6.97 -5.96 -4.90
CA PHE A 20 -7.84 -5.20 -4.01
C PHE A 20 -8.67 -4.18 -4.80
N ASN A 21 -9.66 -4.68 -5.55
CA ASN A 21 -10.52 -3.90 -6.42
C ASN A 21 -11.57 -2.99 -5.73
N HIS A 22 -11.59 -2.93 -4.39
CA HIS A 22 -12.50 -2.06 -3.64
C HIS A 22 -11.77 -1.04 -2.76
N VAL A 23 -10.46 -1.21 -2.59
CA VAL A 23 -9.64 -0.35 -1.74
C VAL A 23 -9.29 0.91 -2.53
N GLN A 24 -9.58 2.07 -1.94
CA GLN A 24 -9.28 3.37 -2.54
C GLN A 24 -8.23 4.14 -1.77
N ILE A 25 -8.00 3.76 -0.51
CA ILE A 25 -7.09 4.45 0.40
C ILE A 25 -6.20 3.39 1.05
N VAL A 26 -4.90 3.56 0.89
CA VAL A 26 -3.87 2.69 1.46
C VAL A 26 -2.95 3.51 2.36
N THR A 27 -2.80 3.04 3.59
CA THR A 27 -1.76 3.53 4.51
C THR A 27 -0.78 2.41 4.76
N LEU A 28 0.48 2.63 4.42
CA LEU A 28 1.55 1.65 4.50
C LEU A 28 2.66 2.12 5.42
N PHE A 29 3.25 1.19 6.17
CA PHE A 29 4.48 1.38 6.91
C PHE A 29 5.63 0.69 6.18
N ASP A 30 6.60 1.50 5.77
CA ASP A 30 7.80 1.03 5.09
C ASP A 30 8.84 0.63 6.14
N GLU A 31 9.07 -0.68 6.26
CA GLU A 31 10.05 -1.28 7.19
C GLU A 31 11.41 -1.53 6.51
N HIS A 32 11.53 -1.26 5.20
CA HIS A 32 12.72 -1.53 4.41
C HIS A 32 13.16 -0.31 3.60
N LEU A 33 14.32 -0.43 2.93
CA LEU A 33 14.75 0.58 1.97
C LEU A 33 13.73 0.66 0.82
N PHE A 34 13.42 1.87 0.40
CA PHE A 34 12.58 2.17 -0.76
C PHE A 34 13.01 1.36 -2.00
N GLU A 35 12.09 0.54 -2.54
CA GLU A 35 12.28 -0.22 -3.78
C GLU A 35 11.31 0.25 -4.86
N HIS A 36 11.80 0.50 -6.07
CA HIS A 36 10.94 0.89 -7.19
C HIS A 36 9.89 -0.18 -7.55
N GLU A 37 10.27 -1.47 -7.42
CA GLU A 37 9.36 -2.59 -7.68
C GLU A 37 8.14 -2.61 -6.77
N PHE A 38 8.26 -2.08 -5.54
CA PHE A 38 7.18 -2.03 -4.59
C PHE A 38 6.00 -1.19 -5.11
N PHE A 39 6.26 -0.02 -5.70
CA PHE A 39 5.20 0.82 -6.31
C PHE A 39 4.51 0.12 -7.48
N MET A 40 5.26 -0.64 -8.28
CA MET A 40 4.69 -1.41 -9.38
C MET A 40 3.76 -2.51 -8.87
N ARG A 41 4.08 -3.13 -7.73
CA ARG A 41 3.20 -4.11 -7.08
C ARG A 41 1.95 -3.44 -6.51
N ILE A 42 2.09 -2.29 -5.84
CA ILE A 42 0.94 -1.52 -5.31
C ILE A 42 0.00 -1.10 -6.45
N ALA A 43 0.53 -0.55 -7.55
CA ALA A 43 -0.27 -0.12 -8.68
C ALA A 43 -1.06 -1.26 -9.34
N LYS A 44 -0.49 -2.48 -9.36
CA LYS A 44 -1.17 -3.68 -9.87
C LYS A 44 -2.22 -4.22 -8.91
N ALA A 45 -1.91 -4.22 -7.62
CA ALA A 45 -2.78 -4.77 -6.58
C ALA A 45 -3.99 -3.86 -6.29
N PHE A 46 -3.84 -2.53 -6.39
CA PHE A 46 -4.86 -1.55 -6.02
C PHE A 46 -5.29 -0.70 -7.23
N PRO A 47 -6.05 -1.25 -8.19
CA PRO A 47 -6.39 -0.55 -9.44
C PRO A 47 -7.30 0.68 -9.25
N PHE A 48 -7.95 0.82 -8.09
CA PHE A 48 -8.83 1.96 -7.76
C PHE A 48 -8.25 2.85 -6.66
N LEU A 49 -6.95 2.75 -6.40
CA LEU A 49 -6.27 3.57 -5.42
C LEU A 49 -6.36 5.05 -5.79
N LYS A 50 -6.76 5.87 -4.81
CA LYS A 50 -6.83 7.33 -4.92
C LYS A 50 -5.81 7.99 -4.02
N ASP A 51 -5.68 7.48 -2.79
CA ASP A 51 -4.76 8.01 -1.80
C ASP A 51 -3.81 6.92 -1.32
N LEU A 52 -2.51 7.21 -1.39
CA LEU A 52 -1.43 6.36 -0.90
C LEU A 52 -0.60 7.15 0.12
N THR A 53 -0.63 6.73 1.37
CA THR A 53 0.22 7.27 2.43
C THR A 53 1.29 6.25 2.78
N ILE A 54 2.56 6.66 2.73
CA ILE A 54 3.70 5.82 3.10
C ILE A 54 4.40 6.48 4.28
N ASN A 55 4.40 5.78 5.41
CA ASN A 55 5.12 6.18 6.61
C ASN A 55 6.45 5.42 6.64
N ASN A 56 7.57 6.14 6.52
CA ASN A 56 8.89 5.55 6.62
C ASN A 56 9.51 5.93 7.97
N LEU A 57 9.70 4.92 8.83
CA LEU A 57 10.25 5.13 10.18
C LEU A 57 11.78 5.24 10.18
N GLU A 58 12.45 4.69 9.17
CA GLU A 58 13.90 4.74 8.99
C GLU A 58 14.26 5.37 7.64
N PRO A 59 14.18 6.71 7.52
CA PRO A 59 14.47 7.40 6.27
C PRO A 59 15.90 7.07 5.78
N GLN A 60 16.02 6.81 4.49
CA GLN A 60 17.31 6.49 3.86
C GLN A 60 18.35 7.57 4.18
N LYS A 61 19.48 7.16 4.77
CA LYS A 61 20.63 8.06 4.95
C LYS A 61 21.21 8.38 3.57
N LYS A 62 21.32 9.69 3.29
CA LYS A 62 21.91 10.26 2.08
C LYS A 62 23.35 9.81 1.86
#